data_AF-A0A7S3BXS7-F1
#
_entry.id   AF-A0A7S3BXS7-F1
#
_cell.length_a   1.000
_cell.length_b   1.000
_cell.length_c   1.000
_cell.angle_alpha   90.00
_cell.angle_beta   90.00
_cell.angle_gamma   90.00
#
_symmetry.space_group_name_H-M   'P 1'
#
loop_
_entity.id
_entity.type
_entity.pdbx_description
1 polymer ?
#
loop_
_entity_poly.entity_id
_entity_poly.type
_entity_poly.pdbx_seq_one_letter_code
_entity_poly.pdbx_strand_id
1 'polypeptide(L)'
;RGKWIELFIFEPQPVFRKKLTALAQSINATFLPVAVGRSSGFVTMVGRAGSVTAQAVETTTEHPNRVHRIDLAAWIREKLPVAGGLSLLKLDVEGSEYSLLPWLLMQGAYC
;
A
#
# COMPACT_ATOMS: atom_id res chain seq x y z
N ARG A 1 -15.63 14.78 22.74
CA ARG A 1 -14.72 13.64 22.47
C ARG A 1 -13.97 13.96 21.19
N GLY A 2 -12.64 14.02 21.21
CA GLY A 2 -11.85 14.33 20.01
C GLY A 2 -12.06 13.28 18.92
N LYS A 3 -12.16 13.71 17.66
CA LYS A 3 -12.15 12.80 16.52
C LYS A 3 -10.72 12.30 16.34
N TRP A 4 -10.50 11.00 16.49
CA TRP A 4 -9.21 10.37 16.22
C TRP A 4 -9.17 9.95 14.75
N ILE A 5 -8.05 10.20 14.09
CA ILE A 5 -7.81 9.76 12.71
C ILE A 5 -6.94 8.52 12.79
N GLU A 6 -7.42 7.41 12.22
CA GLU A 6 -6.58 6.23 11.99
C GLU A 6 -5.85 6.40 10.67
N LEU A 7 -4.52 6.28 10.68
CA LEU A 7 -3.67 6.42 9.50
C LEU A 7 -2.92 5.11 9.23
N PHE A 8 -3.01 4.64 7.99
CA PHE A 8 -2.28 3.48 7.50
C PHE A 8 -1.32 3.91 6.39
N ILE A 9 -0.07 3.47 6.46
CA ILE A 9 0.98 3.79 5.49
C ILE A 9 1.44 2.48 4.85
N PHE A 10 1.36 2.40 3.53
CA PHE A 10 1.83 1.26 2.74
C PHE A 10 3.05 1.68 1.94
N GLU A 11 4.20 1.03 2.16
CA GLU A 11 5.42 1.27 1.39
C GLU A 11 6.26 -0.02 1.36
N PRO A 12 6.33 -0.72 0.22
CA PRO A 12 7.08 -1.96 0.11
C PRO A 12 8.61 -1.81 0.13
N GLN A 13 9.15 -0.65 -0.22
CA GLN A 13 10.59 -0.53 -0.43
C GLN A 13 11.38 -0.61 0.88
N PRO A 14 12.32 -1.57 1.02
CA PRO A 14 13.08 -1.77 2.26
C PRO A 14 13.87 -0.54 2.73
N VAL A 15 14.32 0.30 1.79
CA VAL A 15 15.11 1.52 2.07
C VAL A 15 14.36 2.51 2.95
N PHE A 16 13.03 2.56 2.85
CA PHE A 16 12.21 3.49 3.65
C PHE A 16 11.76 2.90 4.99
N ARG A 17 11.89 1.59 5.19
CA ARG A 17 11.34 0.87 6.34
C ARG A 17 11.74 1.51 7.68
N LYS A 18 13.02 1.79 7.88
CA LYS A 18 13.50 2.40 9.15
C LYS A 18 12.89 3.79 9.39
N LYS A 19 12.85 4.63 8.36
CA LYS A 19 12.34 6.01 8.47
C LYS A 19 10.82 6.02 8.67
N LEU A 20 10.08 5.21 7.92
CA LEU A 20 8.62 5.16 8.00
C LEU A 20 8.12 4.46 9.26
N THR A 21 8.83 3.46 9.79
CA THR A 21 8.51 2.91 11.12
C THR A 21 8.62 3.99 12.20
N ALA A 22 9.72 4.76 12.21
CA ALA A 22 9.92 5.82 13.19
C ALA A 22 8.88 6.95 13.04
N LEU A 23 8.56 7.33 11.81
CA LEU A 23 7.51 8.33 11.53
C LEU A 23 6.13 7.83 11.98
N ALA A 24 5.77 6.60 11.65
CA ALA A 24 4.47 6.04 12.03
C ALA A 24 4.30 6.00 13.55
N GLN A 25 5.36 5.65 14.28
CA GLN A 25 5.37 5.72 15.75
C GLN A 25 5.17 7.15 16.28
N SER A 26 5.79 8.15 15.66
CA SER A 26 5.69 9.54 16.14
C SER A 26 4.33 10.19 15.91
N ILE A 27 3.57 9.72 14.91
CA ILE A 27 2.24 10.24 14.57
C ILE A 27 1.09 9.28 14.90
N ASN A 28 1.37 8.20 15.62
CA ASN A 28 0.40 7.14 15.96
C ASN A 28 -0.32 6.54 14.72
N ALA A 29 0.45 6.27 13.67
CA ALA A 29 -0.01 5.58 12.46
C ALA A 29 0.46 4.12 12.44
N THR A 30 -0.20 3.31 11.61
CA THR A 30 0.20 1.93 11.35
C THR A 30 0.98 1.87 10.04
N PHE A 31 2.26 1.47 10.11
CA PHE A 31 3.08 1.24 8.93
C PHE A 31 3.04 -0.24 8.52
N LEU A 32 2.72 -0.48 7.24
CA LEU A 32 2.65 -1.78 6.61
C LEU A 32 3.69 -1.86 5.48
N PRO A 33 4.80 -2.60 5.66
CA PRO A 33 5.87 -2.70 4.67
C PRO A 33 5.50 -3.68 3.54
N VAL A 34 4.40 -3.40 2.84
CA VAL A 34 3.82 -4.25 1.79
C VAL A 34 3.44 -3.42 0.59
N ALA A 35 3.47 -4.03 -0.59
CA ALA A 35 2.90 -3.47 -1.81
C ALA A 35 1.37 -3.60 -1.77
N VAL A 36 0.69 -2.74 -2.52
CA VAL A 36 -0.76 -2.79 -2.72
C VAL A 36 -1.07 -3.12 -4.18
N GLY A 37 -2.14 -3.87 -4.43
CA GLY A 37 -2.55 -4.23 -5.78
C GLY A 37 -3.94 -4.85 -5.84
N ARG A 38 -4.22 -5.54 -6.96
CA ARG A 38 -5.52 -6.17 -7.24
C ARG A 38 -5.71 -7.56 -6.61
N SER A 39 -4.63 -8.15 -6.12
CA SER A 39 -4.63 -9.47 -5.49
C SER A 39 -3.48 -9.61 -4.51
N SER A 40 -3.69 -10.42 -3.47
CA SER A 40 -2.65 -10.78 -2.53
C SER A 40 -1.62 -11.71 -3.17
N GLY A 41 -0.38 -11.66 -2.68
CA GLY A 41 0.70 -12.52 -3.15
C GLY A 41 2.06 -11.88 -2.93
N PHE A 42 2.92 -12.01 -3.93
CA PHE A 42 4.23 -11.39 -3.93
C PHE A 42 4.47 -10.67 -5.24
N VAL A 43 5.23 -9.58 -5.17
CA VAL A 43 5.68 -8.84 -6.34
C VAL A 43 7.17 -8.56 -6.20
N THR A 44 7.88 -8.47 -7.31
CA THR A 44 9.31 -8.14 -7.30
C THR A 44 9.47 -6.66 -7.57
N MET A 45 10.16 -5.97 -6.68
CA MET A 45 10.50 -4.56 -6.86
C MET A 45 11.75 -4.46 -7.74
N VAL A 46 11.60 -3.87 -8.91
CA VAL A 46 12.68 -3.59 -9.85
C VAL A 46 13.03 -2.11 -9.75
N GLY A 47 14.10 -1.81 -9.01
CA GLY A 47 14.71 -0.49 -8.98
C GLY A 47 15.88 -0.42 -9.97
N ARG A 48 16.06 0.73 -10.62
CA ARG A 48 17.30 1.00 -11.37
C ARG A 48 18.41 1.26 -10.35
N ALA A 49 19.60 0.68 -10.50
CA ALA A 49 20.70 0.90 -9.58
C ALA A 49 20.98 2.42 -9.42
N GLY A 50 20.89 2.94 -8.18
CA GLY A 50 21.00 4.37 -7.88
C GLY A 50 19.70 5.17 -7.94
N SER A 51 18.56 4.55 -8.25
CA SER A 51 17.23 5.18 -8.20
C SER A 51 16.60 5.07 -6.81
N VAL A 52 15.87 6.11 -6.43
CA VAL A 52 15.01 6.15 -5.23
C VAL A 52 13.63 5.54 -5.53
N THR A 53 13.39 5.17 -6.80
CA THR A 53 12.13 4.62 -7.31
C THR A 53 12.27 3.16 -7.71
N ALA A 54 11.22 2.37 -7.47
CA ALA A 54 11.19 0.97 -7.82
C ALA A 54 9.78 0.57 -8.25
N GLN A 55 9.70 -0.06 -9.41
CA GLN A 55 8.45 -0.54 -9.99
C GLN A 55 8.17 -1.98 -9.56
N ALA A 56 6.90 -2.28 -9.31
CA ALA A 56 6.46 -3.61 -8.96
C ALA A 56 6.21 -4.44 -10.23
N VAL A 57 6.94 -5.53 -10.42
CA VAL A 57 6.80 -6.47 -11.54
C VAL A 57 6.37 -7.84 -11.02
N GLU A 58 5.34 -8.43 -11.63
CA GLU A 58 4.91 -9.79 -11.30
C GLU A 58 5.94 -10.80 -11.81
N THR A 59 6.61 -11.52 -10.89
CA THR A 59 7.53 -12.60 -11.23
C THR A 59 7.32 -13.81 -10.33
N THR A 60 7.53 -15.01 -10.88
CA THR A 60 7.36 -16.31 -10.20
C THR A 60 8.64 -16.82 -9.53
N THR A 61 9.78 -16.19 -9.81
CA THR A 61 11.12 -16.56 -9.32
C THR A 61 11.50 -15.83 -8.04
N GLU A 62 12.27 -16.48 -7.15
CA GLU A 62 12.82 -15.85 -5.95
C GLU A 62 13.88 -14.80 -6.34
N HIS A 63 13.48 -13.52 -6.25
CA HIS A 63 14.39 -12.40 -6.44
C HIS A 63 14.68 -11.74 -5.09
N PRO A 64 15.89 -11.15 -4.92
CA PRO A 64 16.29 -10.48 -3.68
C PRO A 64 15.39 -9.29 -3.27
N ASN A 65 14.50 -8.84 -4.17
CA ASN A 65 13.59 -7.72 -3.95
C ASN A 65 12.10 -8.14 -3.96
N ARG A 66 11.80 -9.39 -3.61
CA ARG A 66 10.43 -9.88 -3.52
C ARG A 66 9.76 -9.37 -2.26
N VAL A 67 8.64 -8.66 -2.41
CA VAL A 67 7.86 -8.07 -1.31
C VAL A 67 6.45 -8.64 -1.30
N HIS A 68 5.84 -8.70 -0.12
CA HIS A 68 4.43 -9.06 0.01
C HIS A 68 3.56 -8.01 -0.66
N ARG A 69 2.56 -8.46 -1.40
CA ARG A 69 1.49 -7.64 -1.97
C ARG A 69 0.16 -8.03 -1.34
N ILE A 70 -0.67 -7.05 -1.04
CA ILE A 70 -2.06 -7.26 -0.58
C ILE A 70 -3.06 -6.84 -1.66
N ASP A 71 -4.23 -7.48 -1.66
CA ASP A 71 -5.41 -6.94 -2.33
C ASP A 71 -5.92 -5.71 -1.55
N LEU A 72 -5.74 -4.53 -2.13
CA LEU A 72 -6.13 -3.28 -1.49
C LEU A 72 -7.66 -3.15 -1.36
N ALA A 73 -8.42 -3.65 -2.33
CA ALA A 73 -9.88 -3.57 -2.29
C ALA A 73 -10.43 -4.43 -1.14
N ALA A 74 -9.91 -5.65 -1.00
CA ALA A 74 -10.26 -6.52 0.11
C ALA A 74 -9.87 -5.90 1.46
N TRP A 75 -8.64 -5.37 1.56
CA TRP A 75 -8.17 -4.74 2.78
C TRP A 75 -9.03 -3.54 3.20
N ILE A 76 -9.39 -2.65 2.26
CA ILE A 76 -10.23 -1.49 2.55
C ILE A 76 -11.58 -1.91 3.12
N ARG A 77 -12.25 -2.89 2.50
CA ARG A 77 -13.57 -3.36 2.97
C ARG A 77 -13.50 -4.05 4.33
N GLU A 78 -12.38 -4.70 4.65
CA GLU A 78 -12.20 -5.39 5.93
C GLU A 78 -11.84 -4.43 7.06
N LYS A 79 -11.00 -3.41 6.79
CA LYS A 79 -10.40 -2.57 7.83
C LYS A 79 -11.05 -1.21 8.02
N LEU A 80 -11.62 -0.62 6.97
CA LEU A 80 -12.18 0.73 7.06
C LEU A 80 -13.64 0.68 7.52
N PRO A 81 -14.08 1.66 8.33
CA PRO A 81 -15.42 1.66 8.90
C PRO A 81 -16.49 1.74 7.81
N VAL A 82 -17.45 0.80 7.85
CA VAL A 82 -18.53 0.68 6.86
C VAL A 82 -19.67 1.69 7.11
N ALA A 83 -19.78 2.27 8.32
CA ALA A 83 -20.88 3.16 8.69
C ALA A 83 -20.41 4.43 9.42
N GLY A 84 -20.81 5.60 8.91
CA GLY A 84 -20.70 6.89 9.58
C GLY A 84 -19.30 7.53 9.66
N GLY A 85 -18.28 6.88 9.07
CA GLY A 85 -16.91 7.39 8.99
C GLY A 85 -16.58 7.97 7.60
N LEU A 86 -15.62 8.90 7.56
CA LEU A 86 -14.99 9.34 6.31
C LEU A 86 -13.60 8.72 6.23
N SER A 87 -13.31 8.03 5.13
CA SER A 87 -11.98 7.50 4.82
C SER A 87 -11.38 8.25 3.65
N LEU A 88 -10.10 8.59 3.74
CA LEU A 88 -9.35 9.24 2.67
C LEU A 88 -8.23 8.30 2.21
N LEU A 89 -8.12 8.12 0.90
CA LEU A 89 -7.03 7.37 0.29
C LEU A 89 -6.17 8.35 -0.53
N LYS A 90 -4.88 8.43 -0.17
CA LYS A 90 -3.85 8.98 -1.06
C LYS A 90 -3.16 7.80 -1.74
N LEU A 91 -3.19 7.77 -3.07
CA LEU A 91 -2.62 6.70 -3.88
C LEU A 91 -1.52 7.27 -4.77
N ASP A 92 -0.31 6.75 -4.60
CA ASP A 92 0.89 7.07 -5.38
C ASP A 92 1.69 5.75 -5.49
N VAL A 93 1.48 4.99 -6.56
CA VAL A 93 1.91 3.59 -6.70
C VAL A 93 2.49 3.36 -8.09
N GLU A 94 3.76 3.74 -8.24
CA GLU A 94 4.54 3.76 -9.49
C GLU A 94 4.02 2.81 -10.60
N GLY A 95 3.21 3.36 -11.51
CA GLY A 95 2.83 2.70 -12.76
C GLY A 95 1.67 1.71 -12.68
N SER A 96 1.01 1.60 -11.51
CA SER A 96 -0.14 0.70 -11.32
C SER A 96 -1.47 1.42 -11.10
N GLU A 97 -1.45 2.75 -10.95
CA GLU A 97 -2.62 3.59 -10.64
C GLU A 97 -3.75 3.39 -11.66
N TYR A 98 -3.41 3.38 -12.95
CA TYR A 98 -4.36 3.22 -14.05
C TYR A 98 -5.11 1.89 -14.01
N SER A 99 -4.53 0.85 -13.40
CA SER A 99 -5.18 -0.45 -13.24
C SER A 99 -5.85 -0.61 -11.88
N LEU A 100 -5.28 0.01 -10.84
CA LEU A 100 -5.71 -0.15 -9.47
C LEU A 100 -6.91 0.73 -9.14
N LEU A 101 -6.94 1.99 -9.60
CA LEU A 101 -8.05 2.89 -9.28
C LEU A 101 -9.38 2.42 -9.90
N PRO A 102 -9.47 2.02 -11.18
CA PRO A 102 -10.70 1.44 -11.73
C PRO A 102 -11.10 0.15 -11.01
N TRP A 103 -10.12 -0.68 -10.61
CA TRP A 103 -10.39 -1.88 -9.82
C TRP A 103 -11.04 -1.54 -8.48
N LEU A 104 -10.52 -0.55 -7.74
CA LEU A 104 -11.10 -0.13 -6.46
C LEU A 104 -12.55 0.38 -6.61
N LEU A 105 -12.84 1.15 -7.67
CA LEU A 105 -14.19 1.63 -7.99
C LEU A 105 -15.13 0.47 -8.32
N MET A 106 -14.72 -0.44 -9.21
CA MET A 106 -15.52 -1.63 -9.59
C MET A 106 -15.80 -2.55 -8.41
N GLN A 107 -14.87 -2.60 -7.45
CA GLN A 107 -14.96 -3.41 -6.24
C GLN A 107 -15.79 -2.77 -5.11
N GLY A 108 -16.30 -1.55 -5.32
CA GLY A 108 -17.02 -0.77 -4.30
C GLY A 108 -16.15 -0.43 -3.09
N ALA A 109 -14.82 -0.49 -3.23
CA ALA A 109 -13.86 -0.15 -2.17
C ALA A 109 -13.51 1.35 -2.19
N TYR A 110 -13.86 2.06 -3.26
CA TYR A 110 -13.67 3.49 -3.42
C TYR A 110 -14.91 4.07 -4.10
N CYS A 111 -15.34 5.26 -3.69
CA CYS A 111 -16.57 5.92 -4.17
C CYS A 111 -16.35 7.41 -4.40
#